data_AF-A0AAW8W4Z9-F1
#
_entry.id   AF-A0AAW8W4Z9-F1
#
_cell.length_a   1.000
_cell.length_b   1.000
_cell.length_c   1.000
_cell.angle_alpha   90.00
_cell.angle_beta   90.00
_cell.angle_gamma   90.00
#
_symmetry.space_group_name_H-M   'P 1'
#
loop_
_entity.id
_entity.type
_entity.pdbx_description
1 polymer ?
#
loop_
_entity_poly.entity_id
_entity_poly.type
_entity_poly.pdbx_seq_one_letter_code
_entity_poly.pdbx_strand_id
1 'polypeptide(L)'
;MQEIHSKSHLAKWGNSQAVRIPQAIVQELNLTGHEELTISVKDGSIVLTPTNKAPNTIQDLFADWHDDGNRDSEYDWGGSVGRELKW
;
A
#
# COMPACT_ATOMS: atom_id res chain seq x y z
N MET A 1 -1.24 14.44 -15.01
CA MET A 1 -0.87 13.02 -15.23
C MET A 1 -0.59 12.84 -16.70
N GLN A 2 0.52 12.20 -17.03
CA GLN A 2 0.91 11.94 -18.42
C GLN A 2 0.24 10.64 -18.87
N GLU A 3 -0.23 10.59 -20.12
CA GLU A 3 -0.87 9.39 -20.64
C GLU A 3 0.20 8.35 -21.01
N ILE A 4 0.37 7.33 -20.17
CA ILE A 4 1.36 6.26 -20.39
C ILE A 4 0.74 5.15 -21.24
N HIS A 5 1.19 5.05 -22.49
CA HIS A 5 0.82 3.94 -23.37
C HIS A 5 1.90 2.87 -23.34
N SER A 6 1.51 1.63 -23.06
CA SER A 6 2.39 0.48 -23.14
C SER A 6 1.68 -0.72 -23.73
N LYS A 7 2.44 -1.63 -24.37
CA LYS A 7 1.94 -2.90 -24.87
C LYS A 7 2.49 -4.03 -24.01
N SER A 8 1.63 -4.98 -23.69
CA SER A 8 1.99 -6.20 -22.96
C SER A 8 1.19 -7.37 -23.52
N HIS A 9 1.64 -8.59 -23.23
CA HIS A 9 1.01 -9.81 -23.73
C HIS A 9 0.35 -10.57 -22.60
N LEU A 10 -0.79 -11.19 -22.91
CA LEU A 10 -1.44 -12.13 -22.02
C LEU A 10 -0.60 -13.42 -21.96
N ALA A 11 -0.22 -13.83 -20.76
CA ALA A 11 0.56 -15.03 -20.48
C ALA A 11 -0.22 -15.96 -19.55
N LYS A 12 0.08 -17.26 -19.59
CA LYS A 12 -0.47 -18.22 -18.64
C LYS A 12 0.33 -18.18 -17.34
N TRP A 13 -0.34 -18.09 -16.20
CA TRP A 13 0.24 -18.22 -14.87
C TRP A 13 -0.56 -19.25 -14.07
N GLY A 14 -0.06 -20.49 -14.04
CA GLY A 14 -0.82 -21.62 -13.49
C GLY A 14 -2.11 -21.86 -14.28
N ASN A 15 -3.26 -21.84 -13.58
CA ASN A 15 -4.58 -21.96 -14.19
C ASN A 15 -5.18 -20.62 -14.63
N SER A 16 -4.48 -19.52 -14.38
CA SER A 16 -4.95 -18.16 -14.66
C SER A 16 -4.18 -17.52 -15.81
N GLN A 17 -4.63 -16.33 -16.20
CA GLN A 17 -3.94 -15.48 -17.16
C GLN A 17 -3.38 -14.26 -16.43
N ALA A 18 -2.23 -13.78 -16.90
CA ALA A 18 -1.52 -12.65 -16.32
C ALA A 18 -1.02 -11.73 -17.44
N VAL A 19 -0.93 -10.44 -17.12
CA VAL A 19 -0.29 -9.43 -17.97
C VAL A 19 0.81 -8.79 -17.15
N ARG A 20 1.99 -8.58 -17.74
CA ARG A 20 3.05 -7.82 -17.07
C ARG A 20 2.71 -6.34 -17.12
N ILE A 21 2.76 -5.67 -15.97
CA ILE A 21 2.61 -4.21 -15.86
C ILE A 21 4.01 -3.58 -15.96
N PRO A 22 4.29 -2.73 -16.95
CA PRO A 22 5.56 -2.04 -17.07
C PRO A 22 5.91 -1.15 -15.88
N GLN A 23 7.20 -1.08 -15.54
CA GLN A 23 7.72 -0.34 -14.38
C GLN A 23 7.27 1.13 -14.34
N ALA A 24 7.16 1.80 -15.50
CA ALA A 24 6.71 3.18 -15.58
C ALA A 24 5.28 3.39 -15.03
N ILE A 25 4.38 2.42 -15.26
CA ILE A 25 3.00 2.48 -14.74
C ILE A 25 2.98 2.20 -13.24
N VAL A 26 3.79 1.23 -12.78
CA VAL A 26 3.95 0.92 -11.35
C VAL A 26 4.42 2.15 -10.58
N GLN A 27 5.38 2.90 -11.14
CA GLN A 27 5.92 4.12 -10.54
C GLN A 27 4.93 5.29 -10.57
N GLU A 28 4.26 5.55 -11.69
CA GLU A 28 3.26 6.63 -11.81
C GLU A 28 2.11 6.45 -10.79
N LEU A 29 1.70 5.19 -10.56
CA LEU A 29 0.65 4.84 -9.61
C LEU A 29 1.17 4.58 -8.18
N ASN A 30 2.47 4.74 -7.92
CA ASN A 30 3.12 4.44 -6.64
C ASN A 30 2.76 3.06 -6.05
N LEU A 31 2.57 2.06 -6.92
CA LEU A 31 2.17 0.72 -6.49
C LEU A 31 3.34 0.01 -5.81
N THR A 32 3.04 -0.68 -4.72
CA THR A 32 4.00 -1.54 -4.03
C THR A 32 3.77 -3.01 -4.40
N GLY A 33 4.82 -3.85 -4.33
CA GLY A 33 4.77 -5.24 -4.82
C GLY A 33 3.81 -6.19 -4.09
N HIS A 34 3.16 -5.73 -3.02
CA HIS A 34 2.24 -6.52 -2.18
C HIS A 34 0.86 -5.87 -2.04
N GLU A 35 0.56 -4.86 -2.84
CA GLU A 35 -0.71 -4.16 -2.77
C GLU A 35 -1.84 -4.98 -3.39
N GLU A 36 -3.00 -5.01 -2.72
CA GLU A 36 -4.19 -5.65 -3.24
C GLU A 36 -4.90 -4.72 -4.24
N LEU A 37 -5.40 -5.30 -5.33
CA LEU A 37 -6.10 -4.58 -6.38
C LEU A 37 -7.48 -5.23 -6.59
N THR A 38 -8.52 -4.41 -6.66
CA THR A 38 -9.79 -4.85 -7.24
C THR A 38 -9.66 -4.98 -8.74
N ILE A 39 -10.34 -5.97 -9.32
CA ILE A 39 -10.41 -6.21 -10.76
C ILE A 39 -11.87 -6.08 -11.17
N SER A 40 -12.17 -5.21 -12.13
CA SER A 40 -13.51 -5.03 -12.69
C SER A 40 -13.49 -4.91 -14.21
N VAL A 41 -14.65 -5.08 -14.84
CA VAL A 41 -14.83 -4.85 -16.27
C VAL A 41 -15.72 -3.63 -16.47
N LYS A 42 -15.22 -2.64 -17.22
CA LYS A 42 -15.96 -1.42 -17.55
C LYS A 42 -15.67 -1.03 -18.99
N ASP A 43 -16.72 -0.79 -19.77
CA ASP A 43 -16.61 -0.34 -21.17
C ASP A 43 -15.68 -1.22 -22.04
N GLY A 44 -15.80 -2.54 -21.88
CA GLY A 44 -14.96 -3.53 -22.58
C GLY A 44 -13.50 -3.57 -22.13
N SER A 45 -13.15 -2.84 -21.06
CA SER A 45 -11.79 -2.75 -20.52
C SER A 45 -11.68 -3.44 -19.16
N ILE A 46 -10.52 -4.02 -18.87
CA ILE A 46 -10.15 -4.46 -17.52
C ILE A 46 -9.68 -3.22 -16.75
N VAL A 47 -10.33 -2.94 -15.63
CA VAL A 47 -9.94 -1.85 -14.72
C VAL A 47 -9.38 -2.47 -13.45
N LEU A 48 -8.12 -2.15 -13.18
CA LEU A 48 -7.42 -2.49 -11.93
C LEU A 48 -7.46 -1.26 -11.03
N THR A 49 -7.88 -1.40 -9.78
CA THR A 49 -7.94 -0.29 -8.83
C THR A 49 -7.37 -0.71 -7.47
N PRO A 50 -6.38 0.01 -6.92
CA PRO A 50 -5.82 -0.30 -5.60
C PRO A 50 -6.89 -0.31 -4.51
N THR A 51 -6.86 -1.33 -3.65
CA THR A 51 -7.77 -1.42 -2.49
C THR A 51 -7.29 -0.59 -1.32
N ASN A 52 -5.97 -0.51 -1.13
CA ASN A 52 -5.38 0.19 -0.01
C ASN A 52 -5.28 1.69 -0.32
N LYS A 53 -6.29 2.42 0.15
CA LYS A 53 -6.08 3.82 0.49
C LYS A 53 -5.21 3.84 1.74
N ALA A 54 -3.90 3.90 1.57
CA ALA A 54 -3.08 4.43 2.65
C ALA A 54 -3.73 5.76 3.08
N PRO A 55 -3.91 5.99 4.39
CA PRO A 55 -4.54 7.21 4.87
C PRO A 55 -3.73 8.39 4.32
N ASN A 56 -4.39 9.25 3.55
CA ASN A 56 -3.74 10.37 2.85
C ASN A 56 -3.50 11.54 3.81
N THR A 57 -4.25 11.56 4.90
CA THR A 57 -4.23 12.60 5.90
C THR A 57 -4.12 12.00 7.31
N ILE A 58 -3.71 12.82 8.27
CA ILE A 58 -3.75 12.41 9.68
C ILE A 58 -5.20 12.08 10.09
N GLN A 59 -6.18 12.79 9.55
CA GLN A 59 -7.60 12.53 9.82
C GLN A 59 -8.02 11.14 9.34
N ASP A 60 -7.50 10.66 8.22
CA ASP A 60 -7.79 9.30 7.73
C ASP A 60 -7.26 8.22 8.67
N LEU A 61 -6.11 8.46 9.33
CA LEU A 61 -5.56 7.54 10.35
C LEU A 61 -6.48 7.42 11.57
N PHE A 62 -7.14 8.53 11.93
CA PHE A 62 -8.02 8.62 13.10
C PHE A 62 -9.51 8.52 12.74
N ALA A 63 -9.86 8.19 11.49
CA ALA A 63 -11.25 8.23 11.01
C ALA A 63 -12.18 7.29 11.79
N ASP A 64 -11.66 6.13 12.18
CA ASP A 64 -12.36 5.11 12.97
C ASP A 64 -11.88 5.08 14.44
N TRP A 65 -11.03 6.03 14.85
CA TRP A 65 -10.55 6.10 16.22
C TRP A 65 -11.56 6.84 17.09
N HIS A 66 -12.00 6.16 18.15
CA HIS A 66 -12.85 6.74 19.18
C HIS A 66 -12.05 6.91 20.46
N ASP A 67 -12.07 8.14 20.99
CA ASP A 67 -11.39 8.44 22.24
C ASP A 67 -12.03 7.66 23.40
N ASP A 68 -11.28 6.72 23.96
CA ASP A 68 -11.67 5.91 25.12
C ASP A 68 -11.24 6.55 26.45
N GLY A 69 -10.57 7.70 26.40
CA GLY A 69 -10.00 8.39 27.56
C GLY A 69 -8.73 7.76 28.13
N ASN A 70 -8.26 6.62 27.60
CA ASN A 70 -7.01 6.00 28.02
C ASN A 70 -5.83 6.67 27.33
N ARG A 71 -4.77 6.93 28.08
CA ARG A 71 -3.51 7.44 27.55
C ARG A 71 -2.39 6.57 28.07
N ASP A 72 -1.62 6.03 27.14
CA ASP A 72 -0.37 5.38 27.48
C ASP A 72 0.55 6.42 28.12
N SER A 73 1.19 6.03 29.22
CA SER A 73 2.29 6.80 29.78
C SER A 73 3.57 6.48 29.04
N GLU A 74 4.61 7.31 29.22
CA GLU A 74 5.95 6.98 28.77
C GLU A 74 6.34 5.58 29.28
N TYR A 75 6.80 4.74 28.35
CA TYR A 75 7.21 3.39 28.66
C TYR A 75 8.61 3.42 29.26
N ASP A 76 8.78 2.86 30.47
CA ASP A 76 10.09 2.74 31.10
C ASP A 76 10.91 1.63 30.40
N TRP A 77 11.85 2.05 29.56
CA TRP A 77 12.78 1.16 28.86
C TRP A 77 13.82 0.53 29.79
N GLY A 78 13.86 0.93 31.05
CA GLY A 78 14.88 0.55 32.02
C GLY A 78 16.19 1.30 31.83
N GLY A 79 17.11 1.09 32.77
CA GLY A 79 18.48 1.61 32.65
C GLY A 79 19.33 0.79 31.67
N SER A 80 20.39 1.42 31.16
CA SER A 80 21.43 0.74 30.37
C SER A 80 21.91 -0.55 31.03
N VAL A 81 21.94 -1.65 30.27
CA VAL A 81 22.40 -2.96 30.74
C VAL A 81 23.66 -3.38 30.00
N GLY A 82 24.68 -3.81 30.75
CA GLY A 82 25.97 -4.20 30.19
C GLY A 82 26.89 -3.00 29.89
N ARG A 83 27.39 -2.88 28.66
CA ARG A 83 28.39 -1.86 28.25
C ARG A 83 27.79 -0.75 27.37
N GLU A 84 26.50 -0.51 27.50
CA GLU A 84 25.83 0.57 26.79
C GLU A 84 26.25 1.92 27.37
N LEU A 85 26.36 2.94 26.51
CA LEU A 85 26.52 4.31 26.96
C LEU A 85 25.22 4.75 27.62
N LYS A 86 25.31 5.37 28.81
CA LYS A 86 24.17 6.04 29.41
C LYS A 86 23.86 7.30 28.58
N TRP A 87 22.58 7.46 28.26
CA TRP A 87 22.02 8.68 27.68
C TRP A 87 22.06 9.82 28.71
#